data_AF-A0A948AZI4-F1
#
_entry.id   AF-A0A948AZI4-F1
#
_cell.length_a   1.000
_cell.length_b   1.000
_cell.length_c   1.000
_cell.angle_alpha   90.00
_cell.angle_beta   90.00
_cell.angle_gamma   90.00
#
_symmetry.space_group_name_H-M   'P 1'
#
loop_
_entity.id
_entity.type
_entity.pdbx_description
1 polymer ?
#
loop_
_entity_poly.entity_id
_entity_poly.type
_entity_poly.pdbx_seq_one_letter_code
_entity_poly.pdbx_strand_id
1 'polypeptide(L)'
;MQLLAQIFRRPDRTVSELAEAVGISHSRASQELRRLQSRGLLKADRRGRWVRYSPVADPRVPSAKPLVRAMQAALASRSPHAEGDCLRIASALTHPRRLRVVQVLLHGPRKFSDLAVATDIPGISLARHLRYLRVRELITNEDKRHRLIADPHPLARCLMVLLKTSRDAVR
;
A
#
# COMPACT_ATOMS: atom_id res chain seq x y z
N MET A 1 7.32 -7.01 -0.92
CA MET A 1 7.30 -5.65 -0.34
C MET A 1 8.59 -5.28 0.39
N GLN A 2 9.36 -6.24 0.94
CA GLN A 2 10.70 -5.98 1.51
C GLN A 2 11.68 -5.35 0.49
N LEU A 3 11.55 -5.69 -0.80
CA LEU A 3 12.30 -5.04 -1.87
C LEU A 3 12.06 -3.53 -1.95
N LEU A 4 10.83 -3.09 -1.71
CA LEU A 4 10.50 -1.67 -1.76
C LEU A 4 11.20 -0.93 -0.64
N ALA A 5 11.18 -1.47 0.58
CA ALA A 5 11.92 -0.90 1.70
C ALA A 5 13.44 -0.87 1.43
N GLN A 6 14.01 -1.94 0.86
CA GLN A 6 15.43 -1.97 0.48
C GLN A 6 15.79 -0.90 -0.56
N ILE A 7 14.97 -0.71 -1.59
CA ILE A 7 15.21 0.33 -2.63
C ILE A 7 15.14 1.73 -2.03
N PHE A 8 14.25 1.96 -1.06
CA PHE A 8 14.15 3.24 -0.38
C PHE A 8 15.36 3.53 0.51
N ARG A 9 15.93 2.50 1.14
CA ARG A 9 17.16 2.61 1.95
C ARG A 9 18.42 2.74 1.10
N ARG A 10 18.48 1.98 0.00
CA ARG A 10 19.65 1.88 -0.90
C ARG A 10 19.17 1.91 -2.36
N PRO A 11 18.99 3.11 -2.93
CA PRO A 11 18.59 3.24 -4.33
C PRO A 11 19.71 2.80 -5.28
N ASP A 12 19.39 2.73 -6.58
CA ASP A 12 20.32 2.42 -7.68
C ASP A 12 20.85 0.98 -7.69
N ARG A 13 20.02 0.03 -7.26
CA ARG A 13 20.37 -1.40 -7.18
C ARG A 13 19.76 -2.21 -8.31
N THR A 14 20.46 -3.25 -8.74
CA THR A 14 19.99 -4.25 -9.70
C THR A 14 19.06 -5.27 -9.05
N VAL A 15 18.32 -6.02 -9.87
CA VAL A 15 17.45 -7.10 -9.38
C VAL A 15 18.23 -8.19 -8.61
N SER A 16 19.45 -8.52 -9.03
CA SER A 16 20.29 -9.52 -8.34
C SER A 16 20.70 -9.05 -6.95
N GLU A 17 21.22 -7.82 -6.84
CA GLU A 17 21.61 -7.23 -5.55
C GLU A 17 20.42 -7.13 -4.58
N LEU A 18 19.24 -6.79 -5.10
CA LEU A 18 18.02 -6.69 -4.29
C LEU A 18 17.49 -8.07 -3.85
N ALA A 19 17.57 -9.08 -4.73
CA ALA A 19 17.18 -10.44 -4.42
C ALA A 19 18.05 -11.03 -3.31
N GLU A 20 19.36 -10.82 -3.41
CA GLU A 20 20.35 -11.22 -2.40
C GLU A 20 20.11 -10.51 -1.07
N ALA A 21 19.98 -9.17 -1.09
CA ALA A 21 19.79 -8.38 0.14
C ALA A 21 18.51 -8.72 0.92
N VAL A 22 17.48 -9.26 0.24
CA VAL A 22 16.20 -9.65 0.84
C VAL A 22 16.11 -11.15 1.09
N GLY A 23 17.04 -11.95 0.55
CA GLY A 23 17.02 -13.41 0.68
C GLY A 23 15.88 -14.08 -0.09
N ILE A 24 15.55 -13.59 -1.29
CA ILE A 24 14.50 -14.16 -2.16
C ILE A 24 15.06 -14.55 -3.53
N SER A 25 14.34 -15.42 -4.26
CA SER A 25 14.77 -15.80 -5.61
C SER A 25 14.73 -14.62 -6.58
N HIS A 26 15.63 -14.63 -7.56
CA HIS A 26 15.69 -13.64 -8.62
C HIS A 26 14.36 -13.52 -9.39
N SER A 27 13.70 -14.64 -9.69
CA SER A 27 12.39 -14.66 -10.36
C SER A 27 11.33 -13.94 -9.52
N ARG A 28 11.26 -14.24 -8.22
CA ARG A 28 10.34 -13.56 -7.29
C ARG A 28 10.63 -12.07 -7.21
N ALA A 29 11.91 -11.69 -7.14
CA ALA A 29 12.31 -10.30 -7.10
C ALA A 29 11.89 -9.54 -8.36
N SER A 30 12.14 -10.11 -9.54
CA SER A 30 11.72 -9.54 -10.82
C SER A 30 10.20 -9.33 -10.91
N GLN A 31 9.41 -10.31 -10.48
CA GLN A 31 7.95 -10.21 -10.46
C GLN A 31 7.45 -9.10 -9.51
N GLU A 32 8.04 -8.99 -8.33
CA GLU A 32 7.71 -7.92 -7.38
C GLU A 32 8.10 -6.54 -7.93
N LEU A 33 9.29 -6.39 -8.50
CA LEU A 33 9.76 -5.13 -9.09
C LEU A 33 8.89 -4.68 -10.26
N ARG A 34 8.50 -5.60 -11.13
CA ARG A 34 7.56 -5.31 -12.22
C ARG A 34 6.21 -4.82 -11.70
N ARG A 35 5.67 -5.46 -10.65
CA ARG A 35 4.41 -5.03 -10.00
C ARG A 35 4.49 -3.66 -9.33
N LEU A 36 5.67 -3.27 -8.86
CA LEU A 36 5.89 -1.95 -8.26
C LEU A 36 6.05 -0.88 -9.35
N GLN A 37 6.80 -1.18 -10.40
CA GLN A 37 7.00 -0.31 -11.55
C GLN A 37 5.70 -0.08 -12.33
N SER A 38 4.88 -1.12 -12.53
CA SER A 38 3.57 -0.99 -13.20
C SER A 38 2.56 -0.11 -12.45
N ARG A 39 2.81 0.15 -11.16
CA ARG A 39 2.02 1.06 -10.31
C ARG A 39 2.66 2.45 -10.20
N GLY A 40 3.71 2.71 -10.96
CA GLY A 40 4.47 3.96 -10.94
C GLY A 40 5.27 4.18 -9.66
N LEU A 41 5.45 3.18 -8.79
CA LEU A 41 6.07 3.38 -7.47
C LEU A 41 7.61 3.37 -7.50
N LEU A 42 8.20 2.97 -8.63
CA LEU A 42 9.65 2.86 -8.83
C LEU A 42 10.03 3.31 -10.24
N LYS A 43 11.22 3.89 -10.37
CA LYS A 43 11.89 4.07 -11.66
C LYS A 43 12.81 2.89 -11.92
N ALA A 44 12.73 2.35 -13.12
CA ALA A 44 13.67 1.38 -13.66
C ALA A 44 14.52 2.09 -14.72
N ASP A 45 15.84 2.14 -14.49
CA ASP A 45 16.81 2.81 -15.33
C ASP A 45 17.73 1.76 -15.98
N ARG A 46 17.68 1.63 -17.31
CA ARG A 46 18.47 0.65 -18.04
C ARG A 46 19.84 1.23 -18.38
N ARG A 47 20.90 0.67 -17.78
CA ARG A 47 22.30 1.04 -18.03
C ARG A 47 23.04 -0.15 -18.65
N GLY A 48 23.09 -0.15 -19.98
CA GLY A 48 23.63 -1.27 -20.76
C GLY A 48 22.82 -2.55 -20.56
N ARG A 49 23.48 -3.62 -20.11
CA ARG A 49 22.83 -4.92 -19.85
C ARG A 49 22.02 -4.97 -18.55
N TRP A 50 22.20 -3.99 -17.66
CA TRP A 50 21.62 -4.01 -16.32
C TRP A 50 20.46 -3.02 -16.19
N VAL A 51 19.50 -3.35 -15.33
CA VAL A 51 18.41 -2.46 -14.93
C VAL A 51 18.57 -2.12 -13.46
N ARG A 52 18.64 -0.83 -13.13
CA ARG A 52 18.77 -0.31 -11.77
C ARG A 52 17.45 0.32 -11.32
N TYR A 53 17.11 0.14 -10.04
CA TYR A 53 15.85 0.58 -9.47
C TYR A 53 16.04 1.68 -8.43
N SER A 54 15.17 2.68 -8.46
CA SER A 54 15.18 3.82 -7.53
C SER A 54 13.75 4.18 -7.09
N PRO A 55 13.56 4.73 -5.87
CA PRO A 55 12.27 5.09 -5.31
C PRO A 55 11.77 6.42 -5.89
N VAL A 56 11.61 6.47 -7.21
CA VAL A 56 11.16 7.63 -7.96
C VAL A 56 9.82 7.30 -8.57
N ALA A 57 8.81 8.13 -8.29
CA ALA A 57 7.48 7.93 -8.83
C ALA A 57 7.43 8.22 -10.33
N ASP A 58 6.64 7.45 -11.07
CA ASP A 58 6.29 7.76 -12.46
C ASP A 58 5.35 8.97 -12.49
N PRO A 59 5.74 10.09 -13.14
CA PRO A 59 4.89 11.28 -13.23
C PRO A 59 3.57 11.03 -13.97
N ARG A 60 3.47 9.97 -14.79
CA ARG A 60 2.25 9.59 -15.51
C ARG A 60 1.22 8.90 -14.64
N VAL A 61 1.57 8.52 -13.42
CA VAL A 61 0.65 7.90 -12.45
C VAL A 61 0.35 8.93 -11.35
N PRO A 62 -0.79 9.63 -11.38
CA PRO A 62 -1.08 10.74 -10.46
C PRO A 62 -1.00 10.35 -8.98
N SER A 63 -1.40 9.12 -8.65
CA SER A 63 -1.34 8.59 -7.28
C SER A 63 0.07 8.18 -6.84
N ALA A 64 1.02 7.99 -7.75
CA ALA A 64 2.33 7.44 -7.40
C ALA A 64 3.22 8.42 -6.63
N LYS A 65 3.30 9.68 -7.06
CA LYS A 65 4.11 10.72 -6.39
C LYS A 65 3.77 10.90 -4.91
N PRO A 66 2.50 11.11 -4.52
CA PRO A 66 2.15 11.24 -3.11
C PRO A 66 2.38 9.94 -2.32
N LEU A 67 2.20 8.76 -2.93
CA LEU A 67 2.50 7.48 -2.29
C LEU A 67 3.99 7.31 -2.01
N VAL A 68 4.85 7.50 -3.01
CA VAL A 68 6.30 7.39 -2.84
C VAL A 68 6.80 8.37 -1.77
N ARG A 69 6.32 9.62 -1.77
CA ARG A 69 6.66 10.61 -0.73
C ARG A 69 6.23 10.16 0.67
N ALA A 70 5.01 9.64 0.81
CA ALA A 70 4.52 9.17 2.11
C ALA A 70 5.30 7.96 2.62
N MET A 71 5.72 7.07 1.73
CA MET A 71 6.60 5.94 2.06
C MET A 71 8.01 6.41 2.44
N GLN A 72 8.56 7.41 1.75
CA GLN A 72 9.85 8.02 2.12
C GLN A 72 9.79 8.66 3.50
N ALA A 73 8.74 9.45 3.78
CA ALA A 73 8.55 10.09 5.08
C ALA A 73 8.40 9.07 6.21
N ALA A 74 7.63 7.99 5.96
CA ALA A 74 7.45 6.94 6.94
C ALA A 74 8.74 6.17 7.22
N LEU A 75 9.50 5.79 6.18
CA LEU A 75 10.78 5.08 6.33
C LEU A 75 11.90 5.98 6.88
N ALA A 76 11.80 7.30 6.72
CA ALA A 76 12.72 8.27 7.31
C ALA A 76 12.46 8.49 8.82
N SER A 77 11.28 8.12 9.32
CA SER A 77 11.03 8.15 10.75
C SER A 77 11.98 7.17 11.44
N ARG A 78 12.71 7.61 12.48
CA ARG A 78 13.60 6.75 13.28
C ARG A 78 12.83 5.74 14.17
N SER A 79 11.60 5.41 13.80
CA SER A 79 10.83 4.38 14.50
C SER A 79 11.44 3.01 14.21
N PRO A 80 11.71 2.18 15.24
CA PRO A 80 12.14 0.79 15.05
C PRO A 80 11.18 -0.03 14.18
N HIS A 81 9.91 0.40 14.07
CA HIS A 81 8.84 -0.30 13.37
C HIS A 81 8.44 0.34 12.04
N ALA A 82 9.11 1.41 11.59
CA ALA A 82 8.74 2.16 10.38
C ALA A 82 8.57 1.28 9.12
N GLU A 83 9.48 0.33 8.91
CA GLU A 83 9.40 -0.61 7.79
C GLU A 83 8.23 -1.60 7.95
N GLY A 84 8.04 -2.11 9.16
CA GLY A 84 6.95 -3.02 9.51
C GLY A 84 5.58 -2.35 9.34
N ASP A 85 5.44 -1.10 9.75
CA ASP A 85 4.21 -0.31 9.61
C ASP A 85 3.91 0.03 8.16
N CYS A 86 4.92 0.48 7.39
CA CYS A 86 4.77 0.68 5.95
C CYS A 86 4.27 -0.59 5.26
N LEU A 87 4.86 -1.73 5.60
CA LEU A 87 4.49 -3.02 5.04
C LEU A 87 3.08 -3.45 5.46
N ARG A 88 2.75 -3.29 6.74
CA ARG A 88 1.44 -3.57 7.34
C ARG A 88 0.35 -2.79 6.60
N ILE A 89 0.55 -1.49 6.42
CA ILE A 89 -0.40 -0.58 5.77
C ILE A 89 -0.48 -0.85 4.26
N ALA A 90 0.66 -0.94 3.57
CA ALA A 90 0.69 -1.17 2.12
C ALA A 90 0.06 -2.51 1.73
N SER A 91 0.37 -3.60 2.46
CA SER A 91 -0.20 -4.93 2.20
C SER A 91 -1.72 -4.96 2.34
N ALA A 92 -2.24 -4.25 3.34
CA ALA A 92 -3.67 -4.15 3.59
C ALA A 92 -4.45 -3.42 2.50
N LEU A 93 -3.81 -2.50 1.78
CA LEU A 93 -4.46 -1.67 0.77
C LEU A 93 -4.16 -2.12 -0.68
N THR A 94 -3.47 -3.25 -0.87
CA THR A 94 -3.14 -3.78 -2.21
C THR A 94 -4.31 -4.45 -2.97
N HIS A 95 -5.48 -4.63 -2.36
CA HIS A 95 -6.59 -5.36 -2.97
C HIS A 95 -7.80 -4.46 -3.23
N PRO A 96 -8.37 -4.46 -4.45
CA PRO A 96 -9.47 -3.57 -4.83
C PRO A 96 -10.67 -3.61 -3.85
N ARG A 97 -11.11 -4.81 -3.45
CA ARG A 97 -12.19 -4.97 -2.47
C ARG A 97 -11.87 -4.37 -1.08
N ARG A 98 -10.61 -4.43 -0.62
CA ARG A 98 -10.22 -3.82 0.65
C ARG A 98 -10.17 -2.30 0.55
N LEU A 99 -9.70 -1.78 -0.59
CA LEU A 99 -9.78 -0.34 -0.89
C LEU A 99 -11.23 0.13 -0.87
N ARG A 100 -12.15 -0.65 -1.45
CA ARG A 100 -13.58 -0.33 -1.44
C ARG A 100 -14.17 -0.28 -0.03
N VAL A 101 -13.84 -1.24 0.83
CA VAL A 101 -14.25 -1.22 2.25
C VAL A 101 -13.73 0.04 2.95
N VAL A 102 -12.45 0.36 2.78
CA VAL A 102 -11.84 1.56 3.37
C VAL A 102 -12.50 2.83 2.84
N GLN A 103 -12.78 2.92 1.54
CA GLN A 103 -13.50 4.04 0.93
C GLN A 103 -14.86 4.27 1.60
N VAL A 104 -15.65 3.21 1.81
CA VAL A 104 -16.94 3.35 2.49
C VAL A 104 -16.76 3.85 3.93
N LEU A 105 -15.76 3.32 4.65
CA LEU A 105 -15.48 3.71 6.04
C LEU A 105 -14.88 5.13 6.19
N LEU A 106 -14.34 5.73 5.12
CA LEU A 106 -13.93 7.14 5.12
C LEU A 106 -15.11 8.10 5.30
N HIS A 107 -16.35 7.63 5.05
CA HIS A 107 -17.59 8.38 5.27
C HIS A 107 -18.23 8.09 6.64
N GLY A 108 -17.48 7.48 7.55
CA GLY A 108 -17.86 7.24 8.93
C GLY A 108 -18.14 5.77 9.27
N PRO A 109 -18.40 5.48 10.56
CA PRO A 109 -18.62 4.12 11.04
C PRO A 109 -19.84 3.45 10.40
N ARG A 110 -19.73 2.15 10.08
CA ARG A 110 -20.79 1.37 9.41
C ARG A 110 -20.96 -0.01 10.02
N LYS A 111 -22.19 -0.52 10.08
CA LYS A 111 -22.45 -1.90 10.47
C LYS A 111 -21.99 -2.85 9.36
N PHE A 112 -21.85 -4.14 9.69
CA PHE A 112 -21.48 -5.16 8.70
C PHE A 112 -22.48 -5.24 7.54
N SER A 113 -23.78 -5.18 7.82
CA SER A 113 -24.86 -5.16 6.80
C SER A 113 -24.69 -4.00 5.83
N ASP A 114 -24.49 -2.79 6.37
CA ASP A 114 -24.36 -1.57 5.57
C ASP A 114 -23.10 -1.60 4.70
N LEU A 115 -22.02 -2.19 5.21
CA LEU A 115 -20.80 -2.43 4.45
C LEU A 115 -21.02 -3.44 3.32
N ALA A 116 -21.72 -4.54 3.58
CA ALA A 116 -22.01 -5.53 2.54
C ALA A 116 -22.78 -4.89 1.38
N VAL A 117 -23.82 -4.10 1.69
CA VAL A 117 -24.59 -3.37 0.67
C VAL A 117 -23.74 -2.31 -0.05
N ALA A 118 -23.03 -1.45 0.68
CA ALA A 118 -22.30 -0.34 0.08
C ALA A 118 -21.06 -0.76 -0.74
N THR A 119 -20.49 -1.93 -0.42
CA THR A 119 -19.31 -2.45 -1.10
C THR A 119 -19.63 -3.48 -2.19
N ASP A 120 -20.85 -4.02 -2.21
CA ASP A 120 -21.27 -5.14 -3.06
C ASP A 120 -20.31 -6.35 -2.94
N ILE A 121 -19.93 -6.68 -1.70
CA ILE A 121 -19.03 -7.80 -1.40
C ILE A 121 -19.82 -8.90 -0.67
N PRO A 122 -19.75 -10.16 -1.14
CA PRO A 122 -20.37 -11.29 -0.44
C PRO A 122 -19.88 -11.40 1.01
N GLY A 123 -20.80 -11.70 1.94
CA GLY A 123 -20.55 -11.66 3.38
C GLY A 123 -19.29 -12.41 3.84
N ILE A 124 -19.06 -13.63 3.33
CA ILE A 124 -17.87 -14.42 3.67
C ILE A 124 -16.57 -13.71 3.24
N SER A 125 -16.58 -13.10 2.05
CA SER A 125 -15.43 -12.34 1.55
C SER A 125 -15.23 -11.04 2.32
N LEU A 126 -16.32 -10.34 2.66
CA LEU A 126 -16.29 -9.13 3.46
C LEU A 126 -15.72 -9.41 4.86
N ALA A 127 -16.18 -10.45 5.53
CA ALA A 127 -15.67 -10.86 6.84
C ALA A 127 -14.16 -11.14 6.80
N ARG A 128 -13.67 -11.82 5.76
CA ARG A 128 -12.23 -12.05 5.55
C ARG A 128 -11.46 -10.75 5.35
N HIS A 129 -11.99 -9.82 4.55
CA HIS A 129 -11.39 -8.51 4.33
C HIS A 129 -11.35 -7.66 5.61
N LEU A 130 -12.44 -7.62 6.37
CA LEU A 130 -12.51 -6.91 7.65
C LEU A 130 -11.55 -7.50 8.68
N ARG A 131 -11.47 -8.83 8.79
CA ARG A 131 -10.47 -9.50 9.64
C ARG A 131 -9.05 -9.10 9.23
N TYR A 132 -8.75 -9.10 7.93
CA TYR A 132 -7.43 -8.71 7.43
C TYR A 132 -7.09 -7.26 7.77
N LEU A 133 -8.03 -6.33 7.55
CA LEU A 133 -7.84 -4.91 7.87
C LEU A 133 -7.69 -4.66 9.38
N ARG A 134 -8.40 -5.42 10.22
CA ARG A 134 -8.32 -5.34 11.69
C ARG A 134 -7.00 -5.87 12.25
N VAL A 135 -6.53 -7.03 11.76
CA VAL A 135 -5.21 -7.60 12.13
C VAL A 135 -4.06 -6.68 11.72
N ARG A 136 -4.31 -5.75 10.79
CA ARG A 136 -3.37 -4.72 10.34
C ARG A 136 -3.64 -3.36 10.98
N GLU A 137 -4.49 -3.29 12.00
CA GLU A 137 -4.77 -2.08 12.78
C GLU A 137 -5.23 -0.88 11.93
N LEU A 138 -5.87 -1.15 10.78
CA LEU A 138 -6.46 -0.10 9.95
C LEU A 138 -7.91 0.20 10.32
N ILE A 139 -8.61 -0.80 10.84
CA ILE A 139 -9.99 -0.66 11.29
C ILE A 139 -10.15 -1.24 12.69
N THR A 140 -11.09 -0.67 13.44
CA THR A 140 -11.60 -1.24 14.69
C THR A 140 -13.10 -1.56 14.54
N ASN A 141 -13.62 -2.36 15.46
CA ASN A 141 -15.06 -2.63 15.59
C ASN A 141 -15.47 -2.21 17.00
N GLU A 142 -16.30 -1.17 17.08
CA GLU A 142 -16.85 -0.63 18.32
C GLU A 142 -18.37 -0.53 18.14
N ASP A 143 -19.15 -0.95 19.13
CA ASP A 143 -20.63 -0.91 19.08
C ASP A 143 -21.24 -1.54 17.83
N LYS A 144 -20.67 -2.66 17.38
CA LYS A 144 -21.06 -3.38 16.15
C LYS A 144 -20.88 -2.55 14.87
N ARG A 145 -20.09 -1.48 14.94
CA ARG A 145 -19.74 -0.60 13.81
C ARG A 145 -18.25 -0.69 13.55
N HIS A 146 -17.91 -0.95 12.30
CA HIS A 146 -16.55 -0.85 11.83
C HIS A 146 -16.21 0.61 11.57
N ARG A 147 -15.05 1.07 12.02
CA ARG A 147 -14.52 2.41 11.73
C ARG A 147 -13.03 2.36 11.42
N LEU A 148 -12.54 3.33 10.65
CA LEU A 148 -11.11 3.50 10.44
C LEU A 148 -10.46 3.96 11.74
N ILE A 149 -9.30 3.37 12.03
CA ILE A 149 -8.42 3.91 13.06
C ILE A 149 -7.75 5.15 12.45
N ALA A 150 -7.73 6.26 13.20
CA ALA A 150 -6.99 7.45 12.82
C ALA A 150 -5.49 7.14 12.97
N ASP A 151 -4.93 6.46 11.98
CA ASP A 151 -3.52 6.06 11.99
C ASP A 151 -2.64 7.32 11.79
N PRO A 152 -1.73 7.66 12.73
CA PRO A 152 -0.81 8.78 12.57
C PRO A 152 0.20 8.56 11.44
N HIS A 153 0.31 7.35 10.90
CA HIS A 153 1.31 6.98 9.92
C HIS A 153 1.13 7.72 8.57
N PRO A 154 2.18 8.38 8.03
CA PRO A 154 2.10 9.19 6.81
C PRO A 154 1.51 8.46 5.59
N LEU A 155 1.86 7.18 5.42
CA LEU A 155 1.34 6.34 4.34
C LEU A 155 -0.16 6.08 4.44
N ALA A 156 -0.67 5.81 5.64
CA ALA A 156 -2.10 5.59 5.85
C ALA A 156 -2.87 6.88 5.53
N ARG A 157 -2.40 8.03 6.03
CA ARG A 157 -2.99 9.34 5.72
C ARG A 157 -3.01 9.64 4.22
N CYS A 158 -1.89 9.43 3.54
CA CYS A 158 -1.79 9.64 2.10
C CYS A 158 -2.78 8.75 1.33
N LEU A 159 -2.84 7.46 1.67
CA LEU A 159 -3.79 6.52 1.06
C LEU A 159 -5.25 6.93 1.32
N MET A 160 -5.57 7.41 2.52
CA MET A 160 -6.91 7.90 2.83
C MET A 160 -7.27 9.14 1.99
N VAL A 161 -6.36 10.08 1.80
CA VAL A 161 -6.58 11.25 0.93
C VAL A 161 -6.83 10.81 -0.52
N LEU A 162 -5.96 9.94 -1.06
CA LEU A 162 -6.11 9.43 -2.42
C LEU A 162 -7.42 8.67 -2.63
N LEU A 163 -7.85 7.89 -1.63
CA LEU A 163 -9.11 7.15 -1.70
C LEU A 163 -10.35 8.06 -1.61
N LYS A 164 -10.27 9.20 -0.93
CA LYS A 164 -11.33 10.22 -0.95
C LYS A 164 -11.43 10.85 -2.35
N THR A 165 -10.31 11.29 -2.91
CA THR A 165 -10.26 12.00 -4.21
C THR A 165 -10.57 11.08 -5.40
N SER A 166 -10.20 9.80 -5.36
CA SER A 166 -10.48 8.85 -6.45
C SER A 166 -11.96 8.61 -6.71
N ARG A 167 -12.85 8.99 -5.79
CA ARG A 167 -14.31 8.86 -5.97
C ARG A 167 -14.89 9.95 -6.87
N ASP A 168 -14.17 11.05 -7.05
CA ASP A 168 -14.60 12.19 -7.88
C ASP A 168 -14.25 12.01 -9.37
N ALA A 169 -13.41 11.03 -9.71
CA ALA A 169 -12.97 10.75 -11.08
C ALA A 169 -13.76 9.61 -11.77
N VAL A 170 -14.75 9.03 -11.09
CA VAL A 170 -15.68 8.04 -11.66
C VAL A 170 -17.09 8.60 -11.52
N ARG A 171 -17.34 9.68 -12.27
CA ARG A 171 -18.66 10.12 -12.69
C ARG A 171 -18.64 10.25 -14.20
#